data_AF-A0A363U4G3-F1
#
_entry.id   AF-A0A363U4G3-F1
#
_cell.length_a   1.000
_cell.length_b   1.000
_cell.length_c   1.000
_cell.angle_alpha   90.00
_cell.angle_beta   90.00
_cell.angle_gamma   90.00
#
_symmetry.space_group_name_H-M   'P 1'
#
loop_
_entity.id
_entity.type
_entity.pdbx_description
1 polymer ?
#
loop_
_entity_poly.entity_id
_entity_poly.type
_entity_poly.pdbx_seq_one_letter_code
_entity_poly.pdbx_strand_id
1 'polypeptide(L)'
;NTNAGYAIFWGNHPVHGTHFMPLLSGGAQQYRDLIPRELLPLNEAELDKALLKIGIQYVVDDPGRFVLLSISRLEEYFKFWPSADSGLVSNISRVGSFGICLPFMLYGIWLALAKTWKMKAMSERWNIALLLIFVVIYTSIHLFSWTLIRYRLPVDAVLLVFAALGITTLLERKQLAKGNFTAHV
;
A
#
# COMPACT_ATOMS: atom_id res chain seq x y z
N ASN A 1 -15.19 -16.47 -2.17
CA ASN A 1 -15.29 -15.40 -1.15
C ASN A 1 -14.28 -14.31 -1.40
N THR A 2 -14.69 -13.26 -2.09
CA THR A 2 -14.05 -11.95 -1.97
C THR A 2 -14.82 -11.24 -0.86
N ASN A 3 -14.26 -11.18 0.35
CA ASN A 3 -14.85 -10.49 1.51
C ASN A 3 -14.79 -8.96 1.34
N ALA A 4 -15.18 -8.47 0.16
CA ALA A 4 -15.06 -7.09 -0.25
C ALA A 4 -16.08 -6.21 0.47
N GLY A 5 -17.30 -6.72 0.71
CA GLY A 5 -18.31 -6.04 1.49
C GLY A 5 -17.86 -5.80 2.93
N TYR A 6 -17.26 -6.81 3.56
CA TYR A 6 -16.63 -6.65 4.88
C TYR A 6 -15.55 -5.57 4.89
N ALA A 7 -14.66 -5.57 3.88
CA ALA A 7 -13.56 -4.59 3.79
C ALA A 7 -14.08 -3.16 3.62
N ILE A 8 -15.08 -2.96 2.75
CA ILE A 8 -15.69 -1.66 2.50
C ILE A 8 -16.48 -1.17 3.73
N PHE A 9 -17.24 -2.06 4.38
CA PHE A 9 -18.01 -1.77 5.58
C PHE A 9 -17.14 -1.34 6.74
N TRP A 10 -16.22 -2.19 7.20
CA TRP A 10 -15.40 -1.88 8.36
C TRP A 10 -14.45 -0.73 8.05
N GLY A 11 -13.88 -0.72 6.85
CA GLY A 11 -12.93 0.31 6.45
C GLY A 11 -13.50 1.71 6.54
N ASN A 12 -14.73 1.88 6.07
CA ASN A 12 -15.38 3.20 6.01
C ASN A 12 -16.36 3.46 7.15
N HIS A 13 -16.43 2.55 8.13
CA HIS A 13 -17.32 2.67 9.28
C HIS A 13 -17.07 3.98 10.04
N PRO A 14 -18.13 4.71 10.46
CA PRO A 14 -18.00 5.98 11.21
C PRO A 14 -17.20 5.91 12.51
N VAL A 15 -16.95 4.70 13.03
CA VAL A 15 -16.14 4.47 14.24
C VAL A 15 -14.73 5.04 14.10
N HIS A 16 -14.19 5.12 12.86
CA HIS A 16 -12.89 5.72 12.58
C HIS A 16 -12.89 7.26 12.64
N GLY A 17 -14.05 7.91 12.53
CA GLY A 17 -14.09 9.35 12.24
C GLY A 17 -13.27 9.66 10.98
N THR A 18 -12.26 10.51 11.11
CA THR A 18 -11.30 10.87 10.05
C THR A 18 -9.93 10.22 10.21
N HIS A 19 -9.73 9.36 11.22
CA HIS A 19 -8.44 8.74 11.50
C HIS A 19 -8.58 7.22 11.53
N PHE A 20 -7.87 6.54 10.63
CA PHE A 20 -7.96 5.10 10.52
C PHE A 20 -7.39 4.42 11.76
N MET A 21 -8.11 3.40 12.24
CA MET A 21 -7.71 2.55 13.35
C MET A 21 -7.48 1.14 12.81
N PRO A 22 -6.22 0.70 12.63
CA PRO A 22 -5.92 -0.61 12.03
C PRO A 22 -6.48 -1.79 12.82
N LEU A 23 -6.57 -1.62 14.14
CA LEU A 23 -7.12 -2.58 15.08
C LEU A 23 -8.02 -1.83 16.07
N LEU A 24 -9.29 -2.23 16.14
CA LEU A 24 -10.20 -1.75 17.17
C LEU A 24 -9.80 -2.34 18.54
N SER A 25 -9.81 -1.51 19.59
CA SER A 25 -9.32 -1.86 20.93
C SER A 25 -10.04 -3.05 21.58
N GLY A 26 -11.32 -3.26 21.25
CA GLY A 26 -12.13 -4.40 21.70
C GLY A 26 -11.95 -5.68 20.88
N GLY A 27 -10.98 -5.71 19.96
CA GLY A 27 -10.64 -6.88 19.16
C GLY A 27 -11.80 -7.39 18.29
N ALA A 28 -11.84 -8.70 18.07
CA ALA A 28 -12.82 -9.35 17.17
C ALA A 28 -14.28 -9.12 17.60
N GLN A 29 -14.54 -9.01 18.91
CA GLN A 29 -15.89 -8.80 19.43
C GLN A 29 -16.43 -7.43 19.00
N GLN A 30 -15.59 -6.38 19.09
CA GLN A 30 -16.00 -5.05 18.66
C GLN A 30 -16.35 -5.01 17.17
N TYR A 31 -15.60 -5.70 16.31
CA TYR A 31 -15.95 -5.79 14.88
C TYR A 31 -17.31 -6.44 14.63
N ARG A 32 -17.67 -7.45 15.44
CA ARG A 32 -18.98 -8.12 15.37
C ARG A 32 -20.10 -7.21 15.87
N ASP A 33 -19.85 -6.44 16.93
CA ASP A 33 -20.83 -5.54 17.52
C ASP A 33 -21.19 -4.36 16.62
N LEU A 34 -20.31 -4.01 15.67
CA LEU A 34 -20.59 -3.00 14.63
C LEU A 34 -21.58 -3.50 13.56
N ILE A 35 -21.73 -4.82 13.39
CA ILE A 35 -22.65 -5.36 12.40
C ILE A 35 -24.10 -5.18 12.90
N PRO A 36 -24.99 -4.56 12.12
CA PRO A 36 -26.39 -4.44 12.49
C PRO A 36 -27.01 -5.80 12.84
N ARG A 37 -27.74 -5.87 13.95
CA ARG A 37 -28.21 -7.14 14.54
C ARG A 37 -29.14 -7.91 13.60
N GLU A 38 -29.89 -7.20 12.78
CA GLU A 38 -30.78 -7.72 11.75
C GLU A 38 -30.04 -8.45 10.61
N LEU A 39 -28.75 -8.18 10.41
CA LEU A 39 -27.93 -8.83 9.38
C LEU A 39 -27.21 -10.08 9.89
N LEU A 40 -27.07 -10.24 11.21
CA LEU A 40 -26.38 -11.40 11.82
C LEU A 40 -26.95 -12.78 11.45
N PRO A 41 -28.27 -12.94 11.17
CA PRO A 41 -28.82 -14.22 10.72
C PRO A 41 -28.53 -14.57 9.25
N LEU A 42 -28.06 -13.60 8.44
CA LEU A 42 -27.81 -13.82 7.02
C LEU A 42 -26.65 -14.80 6.78
N ASN A 43 -26.67 -15.49 5.64
CA ASN A 43 -25.52 -16.28 5.23
C ASN A 43 -24.34 -15.36 4.80
N GLU A 44 -23.14 -15.91 4.67
CA GLU A 44 -21.91 -15.13 4.39
C GLU A 44 -22.01 -14.28 3.11
N ALA A 45 -22.61 -14.81 2.04
CA ALA A 45 -22.72 -14.11 0.77
C ALA A 45 -23.76 -12.98 0.80
N GLU A 46 -24.88 -13.20 1.51
CA GLU A 46 -25.91 -12.17 1.74
C GLU A 46 -25.38 -11.08 2.65
N LEU A 47 -24.67 -11.46 3.72
CA LEU A 47 -24.07 -10.55 4.67
C LEU A 47 -23.01 -9.69 3.98
N ASP A 48 -22.11 -10.26 3.17
CA ASP A 48 -21.12 -9.47 2.43
C ASP A 48 -21.78 -8.43 1.51
N LYS A 49 -22.84 -8.81 0.77
CA LYS A 49 -23.60 -7.86 -0.07
C LYS A 49 -24.27 -6.76 0.73
N ALA A 50 -24.87 -7.09 1.87
CA ALA A 50 -25.52 -6.12 2.75
C ALA A 50 -24.51 -5.14 3.35
N LEU A 51 -23.37 -5.64 3.81
CA LEU A 51 -22.26 -4.85 4.33
C LEU A 51 -21.65 -3.95 3.26
N LEU A 52 -21.49 -4.44 2.02
CA LEU A 52 -21.03 -3.62 0.90
C LEU A 52 -21.94 -2.41 0.70
N LYS A 53 -23.26 -2.63 0.68
CA LYS A 53 -24.25 -1.56 0.51
C LYS A 53 -24.13 -0.52 1.63
N ILE A 54 -24.03 -0.95 2.88
CA ILE A 54 -23.88 -0.06 4.03
C ILE A 54 -22.55 0.70 3.99
N GLY A 55 -21.45 0.01 3.68
CA GLY A 55 -20.13 0.63 3.59
C GLY A 55 -20.05 1.70 2.48
N ILE A 56 -20.72 1.48 1.35
CA ILE A 56 -20.87 2.50 0.30
C ILE A 56 -21.72 3.67 0.83
N GLN A 57 -22.81 3.40 1.55
CA GLN A 57 -23.66 4.43 2.14
C GLN A 57 -22.85 5.36 3.07
N TYR A 58 -21.96 4.81 3.88
CA TYR A 58 -21.07 5.61 4.74
C TYR A 58 -20.17 6.59 3.98
N VAL A 59 -19.77 6.26 2.74
CA VAL A 59 -18.97 7.13 1.87
C VAL A 59 -19.84 8.21 1.24
N VAL A 60 -21.05 7.84 0.79
CA VAL A 60 -22.00 8.75 0.16
C VAL A 60 -22.55 9.77 1.16
N ASP A 61 -22.81 9.36 2.40
CA ASP A 61 -23.35 10.22 3.46
C ASP A 61 -22.36 11.30 3.89
N ASP A 62 -21.05 11.01 3.85
CA ASP A 62 -19.99 11.94 4.25
C ASP A 62 -18.71 11.73 3.41
N PRO A 63 -18.66 12.26 2.18
CA PRO A 63 -17.50 12.10 1.30
C PRO A 63 -16.25 12.83 1.82
N GLY A 64 -16.43 13.91 2.60
CA GLY A 64 -15.33 14.65 3.21
C GLY A 64 -14.59 13.81 4.24
N ARG A 65 -15.33 13.14 5.13
CA ARG A 65 -14.77 12.18 6.08
C ARG A 65 -14.09 11.03 5.37
N PHE A 66 -14.69 10.49 4.30
CA PHE A 66 -14.07 9.43 3.51
C PHE A 66 -12.70 9.83 2.97
N VAL A 67 -12.57 11.03 2.37
CA VAL A 67 -11.28 11.51 1.83
C VAL A 67 -10.25 11.65 2.93
N LEU A 68 -10.59 12.29 4.06
CA LEU A 68 -9.67 12.46 5.19
C LEU A 68 -9.25 11.10 5.78
N LEU A 69 -10.21 10.18 5.92
CA LEU A 69 -9.97 8.83 6.39
C LEU A 69 -9.04 8.07 5.43
N SER A 70 -9.24 8.16 4.12
CA SER A 70 -8.36 7.57 3.11
C SER A 70 -6.95 8.14 3.14
N ILE A 71 -6.79 9.45 3.37
CA ILE A 71 -5.48 10.08 3.55
C ILE A 71 -4.81 9.55 4.82
N SER A 72 -5.54 9.42 5.93
CA SER A 72 -4.98 8.91 7.19
C SER A 72 -4.43 7.47 7.06
N ARG A 73 -4.99 6.66 6.14
CA ARG A 73 -4.51 5.30 5.87
C ARG A 73 -3.11 5.25 5.25
N LEU A 74 -2.64 6.36 4.66
CA LEU A 74 -1.27 6.45 4.15
C LEU A 74 -0.24 6.18 5.26
N GLU A 75 -0.53 6.64 6.49
CA GLU A 75 0.35 6.42 7.64
C GLU A 75 0.55 4.93 7.88
N GLU A 76 -0.53 4.16 7.97
CA GLU A 76 -0.45 2.72 8.20
C GLU A 76 0.11 1.96 6.99
N TYR A 77 -0.27 2.34 5.77
CA TYR A 77 0.20 1.66 4.55
C TYR A 77 1.72 1.81 4.33
N PHE A 78 2.23 3.03 4.48
CA PHE A 78 3.64 3.36 4.31
C PHE A 78 4.43 3.31 5.60
N LYS A 79 3.84 2.84 6.70
CA LYS A 79 4.54 2.71 7.98
C LYS A 79 5.81 1.92 7.78
N PHE A 80 6.96 2.53 8.08
CA PHE A 80 8.25 1.86 8.06
C PHE A 80 9.07 2.06 9.33
N TRP A 81 8.71 3.04 10.15
CA TRP A 81 9.32 3.33 11.46
C TRP A 81 8.84 2.36 12.55
N PRO A 82 9.52 2.24 13.70
CA PRO A 82 9.05 1.41 14.82
C PRO A 82 7.72 1.88 15.43
N SER A 83 6.93 0.95 15.99
CA SER A 83 5.69 1.24 16.72
C SER A 83 5.72 0.57 18.09
N ALA A 84 5.18 1.25 19.11
CA ALA A 84 5.09 0.70 20.47
C ALA A 84 4.22 -0.56 20.53
N ASP A 85 3.16 -0.62 19.72
CA ASP A 85 2.24 -1.77 19.63
C ASP A 85 2.81 -2.96 18.84
N SER A 86 4.06 -2.89 18.39
CA SER A 86 4.71 -3.92 17.56
C SER A 86 5.87 -4.57 18.31
N GLY A 87 5.98 -5.90 18.21
CA GLY A 87 7.11 -6.64 18.75
C GLY A 87 8.43 -6.28 18.07
N LEU A 88 9.55 -6.56 18.74
CA LEU A 88 10.91 -6.21 18.28
C LEU A 88 11.20 -6.71 16.85
N VAL A 89 10.87 -7.97 16.56
CA VAL A 89 11.07 -8.59 15.23
C VAL A 89 10.29 -7.84 14.15
N SER A 90 9.05 -7.43 14.44
CA SER A 90 8.22 -6.69 13.49
C SER A 90 8.82 -5.31 13.19
N ASN A 91 9.27 -4.59 14.22
CA ASN A 91 9.91 -3.28 14.07
C ASN A 91 11.21 -3.38 13.27
N ILE A 92 12.09 -4.34 13.60
CA ILE A 92 13.35 -4.55 12.86
C ILE A 92 13.07 -4.95 11.42
N SER A 93 12.18 -5.92 11.19
CA SER A 93 11.85 -6.40 9.85
C SER A 93 11.35 -5.27 8.98
N ARG A 94 10.46 -4.41 9.49
CA ARG A 94 9.87 -3.31 8.73
C ARG A 94 10.87 -2.21 8.37
N VAL A 95 11.73 -1.81 9.32
CA VAL A 95 12.78 -0.80 9.07
C VAL A 95 13.86 -1.37 8.14
N GLY A 96 14.35 -2.57 8.44
CA GLY A 96 15.47 -3.21 7.75
C GLY A 96 15.14 -3.73 6.35
N SER A 97 13.87 -3.97 6.03
CA SER A 97 13.44 -4.35 4.67
C SER A 97 12.98 -3.12 3.88
N PHE A 98 11.72 -2.73 4.04
CA PHE A 98 11.08 -1.68 3.28
C PHE A 98 11.77 -0.33 3.49
N GLY A 99 12.10 0.03 4.74
CA GLY A 99 12.76 1.30 5.04
C GLY A 99 14.09 1.50 4.30
N ILE A 100 14.93 0.46 4.25
CA ILE A 100 16.20 0.48 3.51
C ILE A 100 15.97 0.46 2.00
N CYS A 101 15.02 -0.32 1.50
CA CYS A 101 14.78 -0.45 0.07
C CYS A 101 14.09 0.79 -0.54
N LEU A 102 13.28 1.52 0.23
CA LEU A 102 12.49 2.65 -0.22
C LEU A 102 13.27 3.70 -1.04
N PRO A 103 14.42 4.24 -0.57
CA PRO A 103 15.19 5.20 -1.37
C PRO A 103 15.64 4.63 -2.72
N PHE A 104 15.98 3.34 -2.78
CA PHE A 104 16.36 2.69 -4.04
C PHE A 104 15.16 2.44 -4.95
N MET A 105 14.00 2.08 -4.40
CA MET A 105 12.74 1.94 -5.14
C MET A 105 12.39 3.27 -5.83
N LEU A 106 12.41 4.37 -5.07
CA LEU A 106 12.10 5.72 -5.59
C LEU A 106 13.11 6.17 -6.64
N TYR A 107 14.40 5.96 -6.39
CA TYR A 107 15.45 6.28 -7.36
C TYR A 107 15.31 5.45 -8.64
N GLY A 108 14.99 4.16 -8.52
CA GLY A 108 14.72 3.26 -9.63
C GLY A 108 13.52 3.68 -10.48
N ILE A 109 12.41 4.08 -9.84
CA ILE A 109 11.25 4.64 -10.53
C ILE A 109 11.64 5.90 -11.31
N TRP A 110 12.36 6.82 -10.66
CA TRP A 110 12.82 8.05 -11.31
C TRP A 110 13.69 7.74 -12.54
N LEU A 111 14.63 6.80 -12.42
CA LEU A 111 15.46 6.35 -13.54
C LEU A 111 14.63 5.69 -14.66
N ALA A 112 13.69 4.82 -14.30
CA ALA A 112 12.83 4.15 -15.26
C ALA A 112 12.02 5.17 -16.06
N LEU A 113 11.38 6.12 -15.37
CA LEU A 113 10.64 7.22 -15.99
C LEU A 113 11.56 8.10 -16.84
N ALA A 114 12.75 8.47 -16.37
CA ALA A 114 13.71 9.26 -17.17
C ALA A 114 14.14 8.53 -18.46
N LYS A 115 14.23 7.20 -18.43
CA LYS A 115 14.55 6.36 -19.59
C LYS A 115 13.37 6.22 -20.55
N THR A 116 12.11 6.16 -20.08
CA THR A 116 10.94 5.99 -20.96
C THR A 116 10.82 7.12 -21.99
N TRP A 117 11.17 8.36 -21.62
CA TRP A 117 11.20 9.50 -22.56
C TRP A 117 12.12 9.26 -23.77
N LYS A 118 13.17 8.44 -23.61
CA LYS A 118 14.17 8.15 -24.67
C LYS A 118 13.91 6.83 -25.41
N MET A 119 13.04 5.96 -24.89
CA MET A 119 12.74 4.66 -25.50
C MET A 119 12.01 4.85 -26.83
N LYS A 120 12.45 4.17 -27.89
CA LYS A 120 11.74 4.18 -29.19
C LYS A 120 10.66 3.10 -29.27
N ALA A 121 10.85 1.98 -28.58
CA ALA A 121 9.91 0.87 -28.57
C ALA A 121 8.71 1.18 -27.65
N MET A 122 7.51 1.10 -28.20
CA MET A 122 6.26 1.36 -27.46
C MET A 122 5.97 0.27 -26.42
N SER A 123 6.36 -0.98 -26.68
CA SER A 123 6.15 -2.13 -25.77
C SER A 123 6.89 -1.95 -24.44
N GLU A 124 8.13 -1.50 -24.46
CA GLU A 124 8.94 -1.28 -23.24
C GLU A 124 8.34 -0.17 -22.36
N ARG A 125 7.83 0.91 -22.98
CA ARG A 125 7.13 1.98 -22.27
C ARG A 125 5.88 1.46 -21.58
N TRP A 126 5.09 0.64 -22.27
CA TRP A 126 3.88 0.04 -21.71
C TRP A 126 4.18 -0.91 -20.56
N ASN A 127 5.26 -1.70 -20.62
CA ASN A 127 5.63 -2.58 -19.51
C ASN A 127 5.88 -1.78 -18.22
N ILE A 128 6.63 -0.68 -18.29
CA ILE A 128 6.86 0.21 -17.13
C ILE A 128 5.55 0.87 -16.69
N ALA A 129 4.77 1.38 -17.63
CA ALA A 129 3.49 2.02 -17.32
C ALA A 129 2.52 1.06 -16.63
N LEU A 130 2.40 -0.19 -17.10
CA LEU A 130 1.54 -1.21 -16.51
C LEU A 130 1.95 -1.55 -15.08
N LEU A 131 3.26 -1.66 -14.80
CA LEU A 131 3.76 -1.89 -13.44
C LEU A 131 3.41 -0.71 -12.51
N LEU A 132 3.60 0.53 -12.97
CA LEU A 132 3.28 1.72 -12.18
C LEU A 132 1.77 1.91 -11.99
N ILE A 133 0.97 1.64 -13.02
CA ILE A 133 -0.49 1.64 -12.95
C ILE A 133 -0.97 0.59 -11.96
N PHE A 134 -0.40 -0.63 -11.99
CA PHE A 134 -0.68 -1.66 -11.01
C PHE A 134 -0.39 -1.16 -9.59
N VAL A 135 0.79 -0.57 -9.34
CA VAL A 135 1.15 0.00 -8.03
C VAL A 135 0.09 1.02 -7.58
N VAL A 136 -0.26 1.99 -8.44
CA VAL A 136 -1.23 3.04 -8.10
C VAL A 136 -2.62 2.49 -7.84
N ILE A 137 -3.14 1.64 -8.73
CA ILE A 137 -4.50 1.07 -8.62
C ILE A 137 -4.58 0.17 -7.39
N TYR A 138 -3.62 -0.74 -7.22
CA TYR A 138 -3.61 -1.69 -6.12
C TYR A 138 -3.52 -0.95 -4.77
N THR A 139 -2.63 0.04 -4.64
CA THR A 139 -2.56 0.88 -3.45
C THR A 139 -3.88 1.64 -3.21
N SER A 140 -4.47 2.22 -4.25
CA SER A 140 -5.73 2.97 -4.12
C SER A 140 -6.89 2.09 -3.64
N ILE A 141 -7.02 0.86 -4.15
CA ILE A 141 -8.03 -0.10 -3.70
C ILE A 141 -7.93 -0.32 -2.19
N HIS A 142 -6.73 -0.50 -1.66
CA HIS A 142 -6.54 -0.70 -0.22
C HIS A 142 -6.79 0.56 0.60
N LEU A 143 -6.34 1.72 0.13
CA LEU A 143 -6.57 3.01 0.80
C LEU A 143 -8.05 3.43 0.80
N PHE A 144 -8.88 2.90 -0.11
CA PHE A 144 -10.32 3.20 -0.18
C PHE A 144 -11.19 2.12 0.50
N SER A 145 -10.67 0.92 0.69
CA SER A 145 -11.37 -0.18 1.36
C SER A 145 -10.80 -0.43 2.75
N TRP A 146 -9.83 -1.32 2.87
CA TRP A 146 -9.18 -1.69 4.12
C TRP A 146 -7.67 -1.76 3.93
N THR A 147 -6.93 -1.19 4.88
CA THR A 147 -5.48 -1.00 4.80
C THR A 147 -4.80 -1.62 6.02
N LEU A 148 -3.73 -2.36 5.77
CA LEU A 148 -2.77 -2.88 6.73
C LEU A 148 -1.42 -2.95 6.01
N ILE A 149 -0.33 -2.89 6.76
CA ILE A 149 1.03 -3.00 6.21
C ILE A 149 1.18 -4.23 5.32
N ARG A 150 0.61 -5.39 5.70
CA ARG A 150 0.71 -6.63 4.92
C ARG A 150 0.08 -6.56 3.52
N TYR A 151 -0.87 -5.65 3.28
CA TYR A 151 -1.48 -5.57 1.96
C TYR A 151 -0.57 -4.93 0.94
N ARG A 152 0.49 -4.24 1.34
CA ARG A 152 1.46 -3.66 0.39
C ARG A 152 2.40 -4.70 -0.23
N LEU A 153 2.42 -5.95 0.24
CA LEU A 153 3.38 -6.97 -0.21
C LEU A 153 3.43 -7.14 -1.75
N PRO A 154 2.32 -7.13 -2.51
CA PRO A 154 2.39 -7.20 -3.98
C PRO A 154 2.99 -5.94 -4.61
N VAL A 155 2.74 -4.78 -4.02
CA VAL A 155 3.36 -3.52 -4.45
C VAL A 155 4.85 -3.54 -4.16
N ASP A 156 5.26 -3.97 -2.97
CA ASP A 156 6.67 -4.10 -2.60
C ASP A 156 7.42 -5.02 -3.58
N ALA A 157 6.82 -6.14 -3.98
CA ALA A 157 7.42 -7.07 -4.95
C ALA A 157 7.70 -6.39 -6.31
N VAL A 158 6.77 -5.57 -6.79
CA VAL A 158 6.97 -4.78 -8.03
C VAL A 158 8.02 -3.70 -7.82
N LEU A 159 7.97 -2.99 -6.70
CA LEU A 159 8.91 -1.91 -6.38
C LEU A 159 10.35 -2.41 -6.21
N LEU A 160 10.55 -3.66 -5.76
CA LEU A 160 11.88 -4.26 -5.67
C LEU A 160 12.59 -4.38 -7.03
N VAL A 161 11.85 -4.54 -8.13
CA VAL A 161 12.44 -4.51 -9.49
C VAL A 161 13.04 -3.14 -9.78
N PHE A 162 12.37 -2.06 -9.38
CA PHE A 162 12.90 -0.71 -9.48
C PHE A 162 14.06 -0.49 -8.51
N ALA A 163 14.00 -1.03 -7.28
CA ALA A 163 15.12 -0.97 -6.35
C ALA A 163 16.39 -1.59 -6.94
N ALA A 164 16.27 -2.75 -7.60
CA ALA A 164 17.37 -3.40 -8.29
C ALA A 164 17.97 -2.49 -9.37
N LEU A 165 17.15 -1.86 -10.21
CA LEU A 165 17.60 -0.88 -11.20
C LEU A 165 18.35 0.31 -10.56
N GLY A 166 17.85 0.82 -9.44
CA GLY A 166 18.48 1.90 -8.70
C GLY A 166 19.86 1.51 -8.16
N ILE A 167 19.95 0.32 -7.54
CA ILE A 167 21.18 -0.20 -6.96
C ILE A 167 22.23 -0.48 -8.05
N THR A 168 21.87 -1.21 -9.12
CA THR A 168 22.83 -1.56 -10.19
C THR A 168 23.39 -0.31 -10.85
N THR A 169 22.54 0.69 -11.13
CA THR A 169 22.99 1.96 -11.71
C THR A 169 23.98 2.70 -10.81
N LEU A 170 23.79 2.67 -9.48
CA LEU A 170 24.74 3.28 -8.53
C LEU A 170 26.06 2.52 -8.46
N LEU A 171 26.01 1.18 -8.49
CA LEU A 171 27.19 0.34 -8.46
C LEU A 171 28.04 0.49 -9.74
N GLU A 172 27.41 0.52 -10.91
CA GLU A 172 28.08 0.74 -12.20
C GLU A 172 28.78 2.10 -12.25
N ARG A 173 28.09 3.17 -11.81
CA ARG A 173 28.70 4.51 -11.72
C ARG A 173 29.93 4.53 -10.80
N LYS A 174 29.87 3.83 -9.67
CA LYS A 174 31.01 3.72 -8.74
C LYS A 174 32.18 2.94 -9.35
N GLN A 175 31.91 1.87 -10.10
CA GLN A 175 32.96 1.09 -10.77
C GLN A 175 33.64 1.91 -11.86
N LEU A 176 32.88 2.62 -12.70
CA LEU A 176 33.42 3.53 -13.73
C LEU A 176 34.28 4.64 -13.12
N ALA A 177 33.84 5.24 -12.01
CA ALA A 177 34.62 6.26 -11.30
C ALA A 177 35.94 5.71 -10.74
N LYS A 178 35.95 4.46 -10.23
CA LYS A 178 37.17 3.80 -9.75
C LYS A 178 38.13 3.41 -10.88
N GLY A 179 37.62 2.88 -11.99
CA GLY A 179 38.44 2.48 -13.14
C GLY A 179 39.15 3.66 -13.82
N ASN A 180 38.49 4.82 -13.87
CA ASN A 180 39.11 6.06 -14.37
C ASN A 180 40.18 6.60 -13.42
N PHE A 181 40.06 6.38 -12.10
CA PHE A 181 41.07 6.83 -11.13
C PHE A 181 42.38 6.03 -11.22
N THR A 182 42.31 4.73 -11.55
CA THR A 182 43.50 3.87 -11.72
C THR A 182 44.23 4.05 -13.05
N ALA A 183 43.59 4.66 -14.07
CA ALA A 183 44.21 4.88 -15.39
C ALA A 183 45.03 6.20 -15.47
N HIS A 184 45.05 6.99 -14.41
CA HIS A 184 45.73 8.29 -14.33
C HIS A 184 46.83 8.37 -13.25
N VAL A 185 47.29 7.22 -12.75
CA VAL A 185 48.46 7.07 -11.85
C VAL A 185 49.49 6.19 -12.54
#